data_AF-A0A163IU42-F1
#
_entry.id   AF-A0A163IU42-F1
#
_cell.length_a   1.000
_cell.length_b   1.000
_cell.length_c   1.000
_cell.angle_alpha   90.00
_cell.angle_beta   90.00
_cell.angle_gamma   90.00
#
_symmetry.space_group_name_H-M   'P 1'
#
loop_
_entity.id
_entity.type
_entity.pdbx_description
1 polymer ?
#
loop_
_entity_poly.entity_id
_entity_poly.type
_entity_poly.pdbx_seq_one_letter_code
_entity_poly.pdbx_strand_id
1 'polypeptide(L)'
;MIISCPKKKEVWKAGQAMLGTQILDPYVIWQALTFQSIPRSTKAMLEWIPTLLRYGRILQVIWSCHWNVVFEEISWSHANAMQRLQHVKRPATRSAMRDGRRSLKMNSE
;
A
#
# COMPACT_ATOMS: atom_id res chain seq x y z
N MET A 1 -1.36 8.09 17.00
CA MET A 1 -0.61 8.26 15.72
C MET A 1 -0.84 7.04 14.84
N ILE A 2 -0.99 7.19 13.52
CA ILE A 2 -1.55 6.17 12.58
C ILE A 2 -0.97 4.75 12.70
N ILE A 3 0.28 4.62 13.13
CA ILE A 3 0.98 3.35 13.27
C ILE A 3 0.58 2.60 14.54
N SER A 4 0.56 3.26 15.70
CA SER A 4 0.30 2.62 17.00
C SER A 4 -1.16 2.68 17.46
N CYS A 5 -2.10 2.97 16.55
CA CYS A 5 -3.52 3.02 16.88
C CYS A 5 -4.11 1.60 16.93
N PRO A 6 -4.81 1.18 18.01
CA PRO A 6 -5.37 -0.17 18.13
C PRO A 6 -6.27 -0.56 16.95
N LYS A 7 -7.15 0.35 16.51
CA LYS A 7 -8.06 0.13 15.36
C LYS A 7 -7.33 -0.09 14.03
N LYS A 8 -6.08 0.40 13.91
CA LYS A 8 -5.26 0.35 12.68
C LYS A 8 -4.21 -0.77 12.74
N LYS A 9 -3.86 -1.28 13.93
CA LYS A 9 -2.90 -2.37 14.15
C LYS A 9 -3.27 -3.63 13.38
N GLU A 10 -4.56 -3.96 13.32
CA GLU A 10 -5.03 -5.13 12.58
C GLU A 10 -4.89 -4.97 11.06
N VAL A 11 -5.03 -3.76 10.53
CA VAL A 11 -4.76 -3.50 9.10
C VAL A 11 -3.26 -3.64 8.79
N TRP A 12 -2.39 -3.20 9.70
CA TRP A 12 -0.94 -3.43 9.56
C TRP A 12 -0.61 -4.93 9.51
N LYS A 13 -1.14 -5.74 10.43
CA LYS A 13 -0.92 -7.18 10.44
C LYS A 13 -1.46 -7.86 9.17
N ALA A 14 -2.73 -7.58 8.83
CA ALA A 14 -3.38 -8.18 7.67
C ALA A 14 -2.72 -7.74 6.35
N GLY A 15 -2.32 -6.48 6.25
CA GLY A 15 -1.61 -5.95 5.10
C GLY A 15 -0.23 -6.58 4.90
N GLN A 16 0.52 -6.79 5.98
CA GLN A 16 1.81 -7.49 5.95
C GLN A 16 1.65 -8.93 5.44
N ALA A 17 0.71 -9.68 6.02
CA ALA A 17 0.40 -11.04 5.58
C ALA A 17 -0.02 -11.07 4.10
N MET A 18 -0.90 -10.16 3.69
CA MET A 18 -1.38 -10.10 2.31
C MET A 18 -0.27 -9.73 1.30
N LEU A 19 0.68 -8.88 1.67
CA LEU A 19 1.78 -8.47 0.80
C LEU A 19 3.02 -9.37 0.90
N GLY A 20 2.95 -10.45 1.69
CA GLY A 20 4.04 -11.41 1.85
C GLY A 20 5.26 -10.81 2.55
N THR A 21 5.04 -9.93 3.53
CA THR A 21 6.11 -9.49 4.45
C THR A 21 6.04 -10.28 5.75
N GLN A 22 7.16 -10.31 6.48
CA GLN A 22 7.13 -10.73 7.88
C GLN A 22 6.15 -9.84 8.66
N ILE A 23 5.38 -10.43 9.58
CA ILE A 23 4.47 -9.69 10.45
C ILE A 23 5.29 -9.11 11.60
N LEU A 24 5.50 -7.81 11.57
CA LEU A 24 6.21 -7.07 12.61
C LEU A 24 5.24 -6.19 13.41
N ASP A 25 5.67 -5.83 14.63
CA ASP A 25 4.96 -4.83 15.43
C ASP A 25 5.04 -3.45 14.75
N PRO A 26 3.96 -2.63 14.81
CA PRO A 26 3.96 -1.31 14.19
C PRO A 26 5.15 -0.42 14.59
N TYR A 27 5.71 -0.56 15.78
CA TYR A 27 6.91 0.19 16.17
C TYR A 27 8.13 -0.13 15.28
N VAL A 28 8.36 -1.41 14.99
CA VAL A 28 9.47 -1.86 14.14
C VAL A 28 9.27 -1.38 12.71
N ILE A 29 8.03 -1.41 12.23
CA ILE A 29 7.66 -0.87 10.91
C ILE A 29 7.97 0.63 10.84
N TRP A 30 7.66 1.39 11.90
CA TRP A 30 7.98 2.82 11.95
C TRP A 30 9.48 3.09 11.89
N GLN A 31 10.28 2.33 12.64
CA GLN A 31 11.74 2.44 12.59
C GLN A 31 12.28 2.14 11.19
N ALA A 32 11.73 1.15 10.49
CA ALA A 32 12.11 0.85 9.11
C ALA A 32 11.71 1.97 8.15
N LEU A 33 10.47 2.47 8.23
CA LEU A 33 9.95 3.57 7.41
C LEU A 33 10.68 4.90 7.62
N THR A 34 11.25 5.10 8.81
CA THR A 34 12.05 6.29 9.16
C THR A 34 13.55 6.05 9.03
N PHE A 35 13.95 4.93 8.42
CA PHE A 35 15.35 4.55 8.19
C PHE A 35 16.22 4.47 9.45
N GLN A 36 15.61 4.32 10.63
CA GLN A 36 16.33 4.19 11.90
C GLN A 36 16.96 2.81 12.07
N SER A 37 16.30 1.77 11.55
CA SER A 37 16.74 0.38 11.66
C SER A 37 17.29 -0.20 10.35
N ILE A 38 17.34 0.58 9.27
CA ILE A 38 17.82 0.11 7.96
C ILE A 38 19.33 0.34 7.84
N PRO A 39 20.10 -0.66 7.40
CA PRO A 39 21.54 -0.51 7.20
C PRO A 39 21.86 0.57 6.15
N ARG A 40 22.92 1.36 6.40
CA ARG A 40 23.31 2.47 5.52
C ARG A 40 24.09 2.03 4.27
N SER A 41 24.49 0.76 4.18
CA SER A 41 25.21 0.28 3.00
C SER A 41 24.26 0.15 1.81
N THR A 42 24.71 0.57 0.62
CA THR A 42 23.90 0.55 -0.61
C THR A 42 23.35 -0.84 -0.91
N LYS A 43 24.18 -1.89 -0.75
CA LYS A 43 23.77 -3.28 -0.97
C LYS A 43 22.61 -3.69 -0.05
N ALA A 44 22.74 -3.45 1.24
CA ALA A 44 21.69 -3.80 2.19
C ALA A 44 20.43 -2.94 1.98
N MET A 45 20.57 -1.67 1.61
CA MET A 45 19.42 -0.82 1.28
C MET A 45 18.63 -1.37 0.09
N LEU A 46 19.31 -1.84 -0.97
CA LEU A 46 18.67 -2.46 -2.14
C LEU A 46 17.84 -3.69 -1.76
N GLU A 47 18.33 -4.52 -0.82
CA GLU A 47 17.60 -5.68 -0.31
C GLU A 47 16.33 -5.28 0.46
N TRP A 48 16.31 -4.10 1.07
CA TRP A 48 15.16 -3.57 1.82
C TRP A 48 14.10 -2.88 0.97
N ILE A 49 14.41 -2.47 -0.27
CA ILE A 49 13.47 -1.74 -1.15
C ILE A 49 12.12 -2.45 -1.28
N PRO A 50 12.03 -3.76 -1.58
CA PRO A 50 10.74 -4.43 -1.73
C PRO A 50 9.88 -4.36 -0.47
N THR A 51 10.50 -4.52 0.70
CA THR A 51 9.83 -4.45 2.00
C THR A 51 9.34 -3.03 2.28
N LEU A 52 10.18 -2.02 2.04
CA LEU A 52 9.82 -0.60 2.20
C LEU A 52 8.64 -0.20 1.31
N LEU A 53 8.61 -0.65 0.05
CA LEU A 53 7.50 -0.39 -0.86
C LEU A 53 6.19 -0.98 -0.33
N ARG A 54 6.23 -2.19 0.23
CA ARG A 54 5.05 -2.84 0.84
C ARG A 54 4.57 -2.09 2.08
N TYR A 55 5.48 -1.66 2.96
CA TYR A 55 5.13 -0.85 4.13
C TYR A 55 4.56 0.52 3.74
N GLY A 56 5.19 1.20 2.79
CA GLY A 56 4.68 2.45 2.23
C GLY A 56 3.27 2.29 1.66
N ARG A 57 2.99 1.15 1.02
CA ARG A 57 1.65 0.88 0.49
C ARG A 57 0.60 0.71 1.57
N ILE A 58 0.89 -0.05 2.62
CA ILE A 58 -0.02 -0.20 3.76
C ILE A 58 -0.24 1.16 4.44
N LEU A 59 0.83 1.93 4.65
CA LEU A 59 0.75 3.27 5.22
C LEU A 59 -0.16 4.18 4.41
N GLN A 60 0.01 4.21 3.09
CA GLN A 60 -0.80 5.05 2.18
C GLN A 60 -2.29 4.75 2.31
N VAL A 61 -2.67 3.46 2.37
CA VAL A 61 -4.07 3.06 2.53
C VAL A 61 -4.62 3.46 3.90
N ILE A 62 -3.87 3.19 4.98
CA ILE A 62 -4.29 3.56 6.33
C ILE A 62 -4.43 5.08 6.46
N TRP A 63 -3.50 5.84 5.87
CA TRP A 63 -3.51 7.29 5.85
C TRP A 63 -4.73 7.83 5.11
N SER A 64 -5.00 7.34 3.90
CA SER A 64 -6.17 7.73 3.12
C SER A 64 -7.48 7.43 3.85
N CYS A 65 -7.63 6.23 4.40
CA CYS A 65 -8.83 5.86 5.17
C CYS A 65 -8.98 6.68 6.45
N HIS A 66 -7.87 7.04 7.11
CA HIS A 66 -7.91 7.87 8.31
C HIS A 66 -8.42 9.27 8.02
N TRP A 67 -7.94 9.91 6.96
CA TRP A 67 -8.42 11.24 6.59
C TRP A 67 -9.87 11.21 6.14
N ASN A 68 -10.31 10.14 5.48
CA ASN A 68 -11.73 9.97 5.15
C ASN A 68 -12.60 9.93 6.42
N VAL A 69 -12.15 9.25 7.48
CA VAL A 69 -12.84 9.24 8.78
C VAL A 69 -12.88 10.63 9.41
N VAL A 70 -11.80 11.41 9.28
CA VAL A 70 -11.69 12.74 9.88
C VAL A 70 -12.54 13.76 9.13
N PHE A 71 -12.51 13.76 7.80
CA PHE A 71 -13.19 14.76 6.99
C PHE A 71 -14.68 14.47 6.76
N GLU A 72 -15.04 13.19 6.62
CA GLU A 72 -16.44 12.80 6.35
C GLU A 72 -17.19 12.43 7.66
N GLU A 73 -16.52 12.56 8.82
CA GLU A 73 -17.05 12.17 10.13
C GLU A 73 -17.58 10.72 10.23
N ILE A 74 -17.08 9.83 9.36
CA ILE A 74 -17.50 8.42 9.33
C ILE A 74 -16.68 7.54 10.27
N SER A 75 -17.21 6.36 10.58
CA SER A 75 -16.48 5.34 11.35
C SER A 75 -15.36 4.65 10.54
N TRP A 76 -14.27 4.32 11.23
CA TRP A 76 -13.19 3.51 10.65
C TRP A 76 -13.68 2.11 10.24
N SER A 77 -13.35 1.71 9.01
CA SER A 77 -13.70 0.39 8.46
C SER A 77 -12.45 -0.39 8.04
N HIS A 78 -12.19 -1.50 8.73
CA HIS A 78 -11.11 -2.43 8.40
C HIS A 78 -11.32 -3.05 7.01
N ALA A 79 -12.56 -3.45 6.68
CA ALA A 79 -12.90 -4.06 5.40
C ALA A 79 -12.61 -3.11 4.23
N ASN A 80 -12.99 -1.84 4.33
CA ASN A 80 -12.69 -0.83 3.31
C ASN A 80 -11.18 -0.65 3.12
N ALA A 81 -10.41 -0.57 4.21
CA ALA A 81 -8.95 -0.48 4.13
C ALA A 81 -8.35 -1.70 3.43
N MET A 82 -8.78 -2.91 3.77
CA MET A 82 -8.28 -4.14 3.12
C MET A 82 -8.68 -4.23 1.63
N GLN A 83 -9.90 -3.84 1.28
CA GLN A 83 -10.35 -3.77 -0.11
C GLN A 83 -9.48 -2.81 -0.93
N ARG A 84 -9.20 -1.62 -0.39
CA ARG A 84 -8.30 -0.64 -1.03
C ARG A 84 -6.89 -1.16 -1.20
N LEU A 85 -6.40 -1.96 -0.26
CA LEU A 85 -5.08 -2.59 -0.34
C LEU A 85 -5.03 -3.73 -1.38
N GLN A 86 -6.15 -4.42 -1.62
CA GLN A 86 -6.28 -5.45 -2.66
C GLN A 86 -6.35 -4.86 -4.08
N HIS A 87 -7.09 -3.76 -4.27
CA HIS A 87 -7.31 -3.17 -5.60
C HIS A 87 -6.03 -2.67 -6.28
N VAL A 88 -5.00 -2.40 -5.49
CA VAL A 88 -3.66 -1.98 -5.94
C VAL A 88 -2.88 -3.12 -6.58
N LYS A 89 -3.14 -4.37 -6.16
CA LYS A 89 -2.46 -5.54 -6.73
C LYS A 89 -2.88 -5.80 -8.17
N ARG A 90 -4.00 -5.25 -8.63
CA ARG A 90 -4.37 -5.33 -10.05
C ARG A 90 -3.54 -4.30 -10.81
N PRO A 91 -2.60 -4.72 -11.67
CA PRO A 91 -2.03 -3.81 -12.63
C PRO A 91 -3.17 -3.19 -13.44
N ALA A 92 -3.00 -1.96 -13.88
CA ALA A 92 -3.92 -1.28 -14.79
C ALA A 92 -3.88 -1.93 -16.20
N THR A 93 -4.15 -3.23 -16.32
CA THR A 93 -4.10 -3.97 -17.60
C THR A 93 -5.41 -3.91 -18.39
N ARG A 94 -6.31 -2.96 -18.09
CA ARG A 94 -7.58 -2.82 -18.82
C ARG A 94 -7.81 -1.50 -19.54
N SER A 95 -6.97 -0.48 -19.36
CA SER A 95 -7.14 0.79 -20.10
C SER A 95 -6.30 0.84 -21.38
N ALA A 96 -5.08 0.29 -21.38
CA ALA A 96 -4.18 0.37 -22.55
C ALA A 96 -4.62 -0.52 -23.75
N MET A 97 -5.46 -1.54 -23.53
CA MET A 97 -5.86 -2.47 -24.59
C MET A 97 -7.12 -2.03 -25.36
N ARG A 98 -7.84 -1.00 -24.88
CA ARG A 98 -9.07 -0.52 -25.53
C ARG A 98 -8.81 0.60 -26.55
N ASP A 99 -7.78 1.41 -26.34
CA ASP A 99 -7.44 2.52 -27.24
C ASP A 99 -6.63 2.06 -28.47
N GLY A 100 -5.78 1.03 -28.33
CA GLY A 100 -5.03 0.48 -29.46
C GLY A 100 -5.89 -0.20 -30.54
N ARG A 101 -7.10 -0.68 -30.19
CA ARG A 101 -8.02 -1.31 -31.16
C ARG A 101 -8.87 -0.32 -31.95
N ARG A 102 -9.03 0.93 -31.48
CA ARG A 102 -9.75 1.96 -32.25
C ARG A 102 -8.86 2.62 -33.28
N SER A 103 -7.57 2.79 -33.00
CA SER A 103 -6.65 3.44 -33.94
C SER A 103 -6.33 2.61 -35.18
N LEU A 104 -6.36 1.27 -35.09
CA LEU A 104 -6.06 0.38 -36.23
C LEU A 104 -7.23 0.19 -37.22
N LYS A 105 -8.45 0.65 -36.88
CA LYS A 105 -9.62 0.55 -37.78
C LYS A 105 -9.89 1.80 -38.62
N MET A 106 -9.14 2.88 -38.45
CA MET A 106 -9.34 4.14 -39.19
C MET A 106 -8.35 4.37 -40.34
N ASN A 107 -7.38 3.48 -40.57
CA ASN A 107 -6.38 3.63 -41.64
C ASN A 107 -6.51 2.54 -42.72
N SER A 108 -7.73 2.08 -42.98
CA SER A 108 -8.02 1.08 -44.02
C SER A 108 -9.29 1.44 -44.77
N GLU A 109 -9.28 2.62 -45.40
CA GLU A 109 -10.12 2.98 -46.54
C GLU A 109 -9.27 3.75 -47.55
#